data_AF-B2C4A4-F1
#
_entry.id   AF-B2C4A4-F1
#
_cell.length_a   1.000
_cell.length_b   1.000
_cell.length_c   1.000
_cell.angle_alpha   90.00
_cell.angle_beta   90.00
_cell.angle_gamma   90.00
#
_symmetry.space_group_name_H-M   'P 1'
#
loop_
_entity.id
_entity.type
_entity.pdbx_description
1 polymer ?
#
loop_
_entity_poly.entity_id
_entity_poly.type
_entity_poly.pdbx_seq_one_letter_code
_entity_poly.pdbx_strand_id
1 'polypeptide(L)' 'FIENYFDLNFSLYCTQIQDHDYICELCDVLARINSTLIDLCIDIWLYISKNLLKLKIIQNEI' A
#
# COMPACT_ATOMS: atom_id res chain seq x y z
N PHE A 1 -5.13 -27.05 -15.59
CA PHE A 1 -5.05 -27.66 -14.24
C PHE A 1 -4.81 -26.58 -13.20
N ILE A 2 -3.69 -25.86 -13.26
CA ILE A 2 -3.38 -24.81 -12.26
C ILE A 2 -4.42 -23.68 -12.27
N GLU A 3 -4.76 -23.14 -13.45
CA GLU A 3 -5.77 -22.08 -13.60
C GLU A 3 -7.14 -22.47 -13.03
N ASN A 4 -7.64 -23.66 -13.34
CA ASN A 4 -8.99 -24.08 -12.92
C ASN A 4 -9.13 -24.44 -11.43
N TYR A 5 -8.02 -24.73 -10.73
CA TYR A 5 -8.05 -25.13 -9.32
C TYR A 5 -7.58 -24.03 -8.37
N PHE A 6 -6.71 -23.13 -8.84
CA PHE A 6 -6.06 -22.11 -8.01
C PHE A 6 -6.31 -20.68 -8.49
N ASP A 7 -7.01 -20.48 -9.62
CA ASP A 7 -7.24 -19.17 -10.23
C ASP A 7 -5.95 -18.36 -10.44
N LEU A 8 -4.86 -19.06 -10.77
CA LEU A 8 -3.55 -18.47 -11.04
C LEU A 8 -3.20 -18.61 -12.53
N ASN A 9 -2.73 -17.51 -13.13
CA ASN A 9 -2.22 -17.52 -14.49
C ASN A 9 -0.86 -18.22 -14.54
N PHE A 10 -0.71 -19.15 -15.47
CA PHE A 10 0.53 -19.89 -15.65
C PHE A 10 1.54 -19.12 -16.50
N SER A 11 2.76 -18.90 -15.98
CA SER A 11 3.86 -18.33 -16.77
C SER A 11 4.56 -19.41 -17.58
N LEU A 12 4.44 -19.34 -18.91
CA LEU A 12 5.00 -20.33 -19.83
C LEU A 12 6.54 -20.29 -19.89
N TYR A 13 7.13 -19.12 -19.65
CA TYR A 13 8.57 -18.88 -19.78
C TYR A 13 9.16 -18.54 -18.41
N CYS A 14 9.51 -19.58 -17.67
CA CYS A 14 10.21 -19.46 -16.39
C CYS A 14 11.38 -20.45 -16.37
N THR A 15 12.33 -20.20 -15.47
CA THR A 15 13.41 -21.15 -15.20
C THR A 15 12.95 -22.11 -14.09
N GLN A 16 13.88 -22.65 -13.29
CA GLN A 16 13.53 -23.45 -12.10
C GLN A 16 12.62 -22.69 -11.12
N ILE A 17 12.72 -21.36 -11.10
CA ILE A 17 11.94 -20.44 -10.27
C ILE A 17 11.16 -19.48 -11.19
N GLN A 18 10.04 -18.95 -10.69
CA GLN A 18 9.27 -17.92 -11.36
C GLN A 18 10.09 -16.62 -11.53
N ASP A 19 9.79 -15.83 -12.56
CA ASP A 19 10.38 -14.50 -12.81
C ASP A 19 10.14 -13.47 -11.70
N HIS A 20 9.06 -13.62 -10.92
CA HIS A 20 8.65 -12.74 -9.82
C HIS A 20 8.34 -11.28 -10.23
N ASP A 21 8.25 -10.98 -11.53
CA ASP A 21 7.98 -9.64 -12.05
C ASP A 21 6.66 -9.06 -11.54
N TYR A 22 5.62 -9.91 -11.46
CA TYR A 22 4.33 -9.53 -10.88
C TYR A 22 4.45 -9.08 -9.41
N ILE A 23 5.31 -9.74 -8.61
CA ILE A 23 5.51 -9.39 -7.21
C ILE A 23 6.26 -8.06 -7.12
N CYS A 24 7.25 -7.84 -7.98
CA CYS A 24 7.96 -6.57 -8.08
C CYS A 24 7.00 -5.42 -8.43
N GLU A 25 6.15 -5.60 -9.45
CA GLU A 25 5.16 -4.60 -9.84
C GLU A 25 4.18 -4.27 -8.70
N LEU A 26 3.68 -5.31 -8.02
CA LEU A 26 2.79 -5.14 -6.87
C LEU A 26 3.47 -4.36 -5.74
N CYS A 27 4.70 -4.73 -5.39
CA CYS A 27 5.49 -4.03 -4.37
C CYS A 27 5.75 -2.57 -4.74
N ASP A 28 6.05 -2.28 -6.01
CA ASP A 28 6.27 -0.92 -6.48
C ASP A 28 5.00 -0.07 -6.41
N VAL A 29 3.83 -0.64 -6.76
CA VAL A 29 2.54 0.04 -6.59
C VAL A 29 2.28 0.35 -5.12
N LEU A 30 2.47 -0.63 -4.23
CA LEU A 30 2.29 -0.46 -2.80
C LEU A 30 3.25 0.60 -2.22
N ALA A 31 4.51 0.60 -2.66
CA ALA A 31 5.49 1.61 -2.25
C ALA A 31 5.04 3.02 -2.66
N ARG A 32 4.56 3.21 -3.89
CA ARG A 32 4.03 4.51 -4.35
C ARG A 32 2.83 4.96 -3.52
N ILE A 33 1.88 4.06 -3.25
CA ILE A 33 0.73 4.37 -2.39
C ILE A 33 1.20 4.79 -1.00
N ASN A 34 2.13 4.03 -0.40
CA ASN A 34 2.66 4.35 0.92
C ASN A 34 3.34 5.71 0.97
N SER A 35 4.14 6.06 -0.05
CA SER A 35 4.75 7.39 -0.12
C SER A 35 3.69 8.50 -0.15
N THR A 36 2.63 8.35 -0.94
CA THR A 36 1.54 9.36 -0.97
C THR A 36 0.80 9.47 0.36
N LEU A 37 0.62 8.36 1.08
CA LEU A 37 -0.01 8.35 2.40
C LEU A 37 0.90 8.96 3.47
N ILE A 38 2.21 8.73 3.38
CA ILE A 38 3.19 9.34 4.28
C ILE A 38 3.19 10.87 4.10
N ASP A 39 3.21 11.36 2.87
CA ASP A 39 3.13 12.80 2.60
C ASP A 39 1.84 13.40 3.17
N LEU A 40 0.70 12.73 2.98
CA LEU A 40 -0.58 13.15 3.56
C LEU A 40 -0.55 13.16 5.10
N CYS A 41 0.04 12.15 5.73
CA CYS A 41 0.19 12.09 7.19
C CYS A 41 1.07 13.24 7.71
N ILE A 42 2.16 13.54 7.01
CA ILE A 42 3.06 14.66 7.34
C ILE A 42 2.31 15.99 7.24
N ASP A 43 1.56 16.20 6.16
CA ASP A 43 0.78 17.43 5.97
C ASP A 43 -0.30 17.61 7.04
N ILE A 44 -1.06 16.56 7.35
CA ILE A 44 -2.06 16.59 8.44
C ILE A 44 -1.40 16.95 9.77
N TRP A 45 -0.25 16.33 10.08
CA TRP A 45 0.50 16.63 11.30
C TRP A 45 0.98 18.08 11.35
N LEU A 46 1.49 18.62 10.24
CA LEU A 46 1.90 20.02 10.12
C LEU A 46 0.72 20.98 10.28
N TYR A 47 -0.44 20.65 9.72
CA TYR A 47 -1.66 21.46 9.86
C TYR A 47 -2.18 21.46 11.30
N ILE A 48 -2.14 20.32 11.99
CA ILE A 48 -2.47 20.26 13.42
C ILE A 48 -1.48 21.09 14.24
N SER A 49 -0.18 20.96 13.98
CA SER A 49 0.88 21.70 14.70
C SER A 49 0.77 23.22 14.50
N LYS A 50 0.28 23.66 13.34
CA LYS A 50 0.01 25.09 13.04
C LYS A 50 -1.35 25.58 13.56
N ASN A 51 -2.09 24.75 14.30
CA ASN A 51 -3.46 25.03 14.75
C ASN A 51 -4.44 25.37 13.60
N LEU A 52 -4.18 24.88 12.38
CA LEU A 52 -5.09 25.00 11.24
C LEU A 52 -6.20 23.94 11.33
N LEU A 53 -5.85 22.75 11.80
CA LEU A 53 -6.78 21.64 12.08
C LEU A 53 -6.73 21.29 13.56
N LYS A 54 -7.87 20.86 14.12
CA LYS A 54 -7.97 20.37 15.50
C LYS A 54 -8.69 19.04 15.52
N LEU A 55 -8.19 18.09 16.32
CA LEU A 55 -8.84 16.81 16.54
C LEU A 55 -10.19 17.02 17.25
N LYS A 56 -11.21 16.32 16.78
CA LYS A 56 -12.52 16.30 17.45
C LYS A 56 -12.38 15.52 18.74
N ILE A 57 -12.60 16.16 19.87
CA ILE A 57 -12.53 15.54 21.19
C ILE A 57 -13.83 14.75 21.41
N ILE A 58 -13.71 13.45 21.66
CA ILE A 58 -14.82 12.62 22.14
C ILE A 58 -14.76 12.63 23.67
N GLN A 59 -15.92 12.79 24.32
CA GLN A 59 -16.03 13.13 25.75
C GLN A 59 -15.46 12.08 26.72
N ASN A 60 -15.00 10.93 26.21
CA ASN A 60 -14.37 9.82 26.94
C ASN A 60 -12.96 9.45 26.42
N GLU A 61 -12.36 10.24 25.53
CA GLU A 61 -10.97 10.07 25.12
C GLU A 61 -10.06 10.88 26.08
N ILE A 62 -9.07 10.23 26.69
CA ILE A 62 -8.03 10.84 27.53
C ILE A 62 -6.86 11.25 26.64
#